data_AF-A0A1B0D2U6-F1
#
_entry.id   AF-A0A1B0D2U6-F1
#
_cell.length_a   1.000
_cell.length_b   1.000
_cell.length_c   1.000
_cell.angle_alpha   90.00
_cell.angle_beta   90.00
_cell.angle_gamma   90.00
#
_symmetry.space_group_name_H-M   'P 1'
#
loop_
_entity.id
_entity.type
_entity.pdbx_description
1 polymer ?
#
loop_
_entity_poly.entity_id
_entity_poly.type
_entity_poly.pdbx_seq_one_letter_code
_entity_poly.pdbx_strand_id
1 'polypeptide(L)'
;MFVSRRRWILKTCGTTTPLQCLEPLLEMAEKIAGYTDVEELFYSRKNYKRPELQVSPHRAFDEEVALLDSFFDDGRAYCLGSVNRDCWFLYTLSRGGEALQRHFGTLIQQRPVAPIAPPDPDQTIEILMTEMDPQVMAIFSKEDSMNAKEATEKSGIQNILPGMKIDDYLFAPCGYSMNGISKN
;
A
#
# COMPACT_ATOMS: atom_id res chain seq x y z
N MET A 1 4.30 3.83 8.00
CA MET A 1 2.83 4.07 8.00
C MET A 1 2.61 5.56 7.80
N PHE A 2 1.69 5.94 6.92
CA PHE A 2 1.32 7.34 6.70
C PHE A 2 -0.16 7.53 7.05
N VAL A 3 -0.45 8.58 7.81
CA VAL A 3 -1.81 8.95 8.21
C VAL A 3 -2.04 10.41 7.83
N SER A 4 -3.08 10.65 7.06
CA SER A 4 -3.54 11.99 6.66
C SER A 4 -5.03 12.13 6.93
N ARG A 5 -5.64 13.28 6.57
CA ARG A 5 -7.04 13.58 6.90
C ARG A 5 -8.03 12.49 6.49
N ARG A 6 -7.88 11.94 5.27
CA ARG A 6 -8.80 10.94 4.66
C ARG A 6 -8.09 9.74 4.04
N ARG A 7 -6.76 9.64 4.16
CA ARG A 7 -5.96 8.57 3.57
C ARG A 7 -5.03 7.96 4.60
N TRP A 8 -5.03 6.64 4.64
CA TRP A 8 -4.17 5.82 5.48
C TRP A 8 -3.39 4.84 4.61
N ILE A 9 -2.08 4.73 4.85
CA ILE A 9 -1.18 3.83 4.10
C ILE A 9 -0.36 3.02 5.10
N LEU A 10 -0.50 1.70 5.04
CA LEU A 10 0.32 0.74 5.76
C LEU A 10 1.05 -0.17 4.79
N LYS A 11 2.36 -0.25 4.96
CA LYS A 11 3.24 -1.19 4.27
C LYS A 11 4.05 -1.93 5.32
N THR A 12 3.93 -3.25 5.32
CA THR A 12 4.67 -4.14 6.20
C THR A 12 5.44 -5.17 5.36
N CYS A 13 6.37 -5.87 5.99
CA CYS A 13 7.19 -6.91 5.33
C CYS A 13 7.41 -8.10 6.29
N GLY A 14 8.24 -9.06 5.89
CA GLY A 14 8.49 -10.28 6.66
C GLY A 14 7.26 -11.19 6.67
N THR A 15 6.86 -11.64 7.86
CA THR A 15 5.70 -12.52 8.11
C THR A 15 4.57 -11.81 8.85
N THR A 16 4.55 -10.47 8.77
CA THR A 16 3.47 -9.67 9.34
C THR A 16 2.15 -9.93 8.62
N THR A 17 1.04 -9.73 9.32
CA THR A 17 -0.32 -10.05 8.85
C THR A 17 -1.14 -8.76 8.67
N PRO A 18 -0.83 -7.91 7.67
CA PRO A 18 -1.40 -6.57 7.57
C PRO A 18 -2.94 -6.54 7.46
N LEU A 19 -3.59 -7.57 6.92
CA LEU A 19 -5.06 -7.60 6.84
C LEU A 19 -5.73 -7.83 8.21
N GLN A 20 -5.02 -8.34 9.21
CA GLN A 20 -5.57 -8.52 10.56
C GLN A 20 -5.81 -7.18 11.29
N CYS A 21 -5.20 -6.08 10.82
CA CYS A 21 -5.48 -4.77 11.40
C CYS A 21 -6.69 -4.05 10.78
N LEU A 22 -7.30 -4.61 9.74
CA LEU A 22 -8.37 -3.96 8.99
C LEU A 22 -9.60 -3.67 9.85
N GLU A 23 -10.12 -4.66 10.57
CA GLU A 23 -11.28 -4.48 11.45
C GLU A 23 -11.02 -3.45 12.56
N PRO A 24 -9.92 -3.54 13.36
CA PRO A 24 -9.58 -2.50 14.32
C PRO A 24 -9.39 -1.11 13.68
N LEU A 25 -8.85 -1.03 12.47
CA LEU A 25 -8.67 0.23 11.76
C LEU A 25 -10.01 0.87 11.41
N LEU A 26 -10.95 0.11 10.84
CA LEU A 26 -12.28 0.59 10.49
C LEU A 26 -13.03 1.07 11.74
N GLU A 27 -12.98 0.31 12.82
CA GLU A 27 -13.58 0.73 14.09
C GLU A 27 -12.97 2.03 14.64
N MET A 28 -11.64 2.19 14.56
CA MET A 28 -10.97 3.42 15.00
C MET A 28 -11.33 4.60 14.10
N ALA A 29 -11.41 4.40 12.80
CA ALA A 29 -11.78 5.44 11.84
C ALA A 29 -13.20 5.97 12.12
N GLU A 30 -14.14 5.08 12.42
CA GLU A 30 -15.49 5.45 12.82
C GLU A 30 -15.49 6.16 14.18
N LYS A 31 -14.94 5.54 15.23
CA LYS A 31 -15.02 6.03 16.61
C LYS A 31 -14.29 7.36 16.81
N ILE A 32 -13.14 7.55 16.16
CA ILE A 32 -12.27 8.71 16.39
C ILE A 32 -12.53 9.82 15.38
N ALA A 33 -12.72 9.47 14.11
CA ALA A 33 -12.81 10.42 13.00
C ALA A 33 -14.20 10.53 12.38
N GLY A 34 -15.15 9.67 12.77
CA GLY A 34 -16.52 9.67 12.24
C GLY A 34 -16.63 9.14 10.81
N TYR A 35 -15.63 8.41 10.31
CA TYR A 35 -15.67 7.84 8.96
C TYR A 35 -16.34 6.47 8.99
N THR A 36 -17.49 6.34 8.33
CA THR A 36 -18.30 5.11 8.25
C THR A 36 -18.14 4.36 6.94
N ASP A 37 -17.55 4.99 5.93
CA ASP A 37 -17.48 4.47 4.57
C ASP A 37 -16.05 4.54 4.02
N VAL A 38 -15.66 3.49 3.30
CA VAL A 38 -14.41 3.43 2.53
C VAL A 38 -14.70 3.88 1.10
N GLU A 39 -14.13 5.01 0.69
CA GLU A 39 -14.27 5.55 -0.68
C GLU A 39 -13.47 4.73 -1.68
N GLU A 40 -12.19 4.48 -1.35
CA GLU A 40 -11.25 3.70 -2.14
C GLU A 40 -10.42 2.77 -1.24
N LEU A 41 -10.18 1.55 -1.73
CA LEU A 41 -9.30 0.58 -1.10
C LEU A 41 -8.32 0.03 -2.13
N PHE A 42 -7.07 -0.08 -1.73
CA PHE A 42 -6.03 -0.79 -2.47
C PHE A 42 -5.27 -1.68 -1.50
N TYR A 43 -5.41 -3.00 -1.66
CA TYR A 43 -4.56 -3.99 -1.03
C TYR A 43 -3.71 -4.65 -2.11
N SER A 44 -2.39 -4.51 -2.02
CA SER A 44 -1.51 -5.01 -3.08
C SER A 44 -0.21 -5.56 -2.56
N ARG A 45 0.35 -6.51 -3.30
CA ARG A 45 1.68 -7.06 -3.06
C ARG A 45 2.25 -7.71 -4.30
N LYS A 46 3.59 -7.72 -4.40
CA LYS A 46 4.29 -8.62 -5.32
C LYS A 46 4.16 -10.07 -4.85
N ASN A 47 4.26 -11.03 -5.76
CA ASN A 47 4.43 -12.43 -5.39
C ASN A 47 5.60 -12.62 -4.41
N TYR A 48 5.39 -13.40 -3.36
CA TYR A 48 6.40 -13.67 -2.34
C TYR A 48 7.52 -14.54 -2.90
N LYS A 49 8.75 -14.32 -2.42
CA LYS A 49 9.87 -15.23 -2.69
C LYS A 49 9.70 -16.60 -2.03
N ARG A 50 9.04 -16.62 -0.87
CA ARG A 50 8.80 -17.80 -0.03
C ARG A 50 7.38 -17.76 0.55
N PRO A 51 6.34 -18.00 -0.26
CA PRO A 51 4.94 -17.92 0.19
C PRO A 51 4.62 -18.90 1.33
N GLU A 52 5.33 -20.02 1.42
CA GLU A 52 5.15 -21.05 2.46
C GLU A 52 5.51 -20.58 3.88
N LEU A 53 6.25 -19.46 4.01
CA LEU A 53 6.58 -18.86 5.31
C LEU A 53 5.51 -17.89 5.82
N GLN A 54 4.52 -17.54 4.99
CA GLN A 54 3.48 -16.61 5.38
C GLN A 54 2.44 -17.28 6.28
N VAL A 55 1.78 -16.47 7.10
CA VAL A 55 0.70 -16.89 7.99
C VAL A 55 -0.64 -16.59 7.32
N SER A 56 -1.60 -17.50 7.43
CA SER A 56 -2.97 -17.25 6.94
C SER A 56 -3.51 -15.92 7.50
N PRO A 57 -4.18 -15.08 6.68
CA PRO A 57 -4.64 -15.34 5.31
C PRO A 57 -3.60 -15.11 4.20
N HIS A 58 -2.34 -14.81 4.52
CA HIS A 58 -1.34 -14.30 3.57
C HIS A 58 -0.54 -15.37 2.81
N ARG A 59 -0.95 -16.64 2.85
CA ARG A 59 -0.24 -17.72 2.14
C ARG A 59 -0.51 -17.70 0.63
N ALA A 60 -1.71 -17.28 0.24
CA ALA A 60 -2.15 -17.25 -1.14
C ALA A 60 -3.09 -16.07 -1.35
N PHE A 61 -3.16 -15.56 -2.59
CA PHE A 61 -3.93 -14.35 -2.86
C PHE A 61 -5.44 -14.58 -2.79
N ASP A 62 -5.92 -15.78 -3.05
CA ASP A 62 -7.32 -16.18 -2.88
C ASP A 62 -7.77 -16.16 -1.41
N GLU A 63 -6.91 -16.59 -0.46
CA GLU A 63 -7.17 -16.44 0.98
C GLU A 63 -7.34 -14.95 1.37
N GLU A 64 -6.49 -14.07 0.82
CA GLU A 64 -6.53 -12.63 1.08
C GLU A 64 -7.79 -11.97 0.49
N VAL A 65 -8.15 -12.35 -0.75
CA VAL A 65 -9.39 -11.91 -1.41
C VAL A 65 -10.61 -12.37 -0.63
N ALA A 66 -10.67 -13.64 -0.22
CA ALA A 66 -11.79 -14.17 0.55
C ALA A 66 -12.00 -13.46 1.89
N LEU A 67 -10.91 -13.05 2.56
CA LEU A 67 -11.01 -12.21 3.75
C LEU A 67 -11.54 -10.82 3.39
N LEU A 68 -11.00 -10.17 2.36
CA LEU A 68 -11.44 -8.82 1.99
C LEU A 68 -12.90 -8.77 1.54
N ASP A 69 -13.37 -9.78 0.82
CA ASP A 69 -14.77 -9.93 0.41
C ASP A 69 -15.71 -10.16 1.60
N SER A 70 -15.20 -10.56 2.78
CA SER A 70 -16.02 -10.60 4.01
C SER A 70 -16.28 -9.21 4.60
N PHE A 71 -15.51 -8.19 4.19
CA PHE A 71 -15.67 -6.79 4.63
C PHE A 71 -16.36 -5.91 3.59
N PHE A 72 -16.15 -6.19 2.31
CA PHE A 72 -16.55 -5.29 1.22
C PHE A 72 -17.30 -6.05 0.13
N ASP A 73 -18.48 -5.54 -0.22
CA ASP A 73 -19.17 -5.91 -1.45
C ASP A 73 -18.47 -5.27 -2.67
N ASP A 74 -18.60 -5.90 -3.84
CA ASP A 74 -18.11 -5.40 -5.14
C ASP A 74 -16.58 -5.18 -5.24
N GLY A 75 -15.80 -5.86 -4.40
CA GLY A 75 -14.34 -5.91 -4.52
C GLY A 75 -13.86 -6.55 -5.82
N ARG A 76 -12.69 -6.11 -6.32
CA ARG A 76 -12.10 -6.64 -7.55
C ARG A 76 -10.65 -7.04 -7.34
N ALA A 77 -10.32 -8.27 -7.70
CA ALA A 77 -9.00 -8.84 -7.59
C ALA A 77 -8.34 -8.99 -8.98
N TYR A 78 -7.06 -8.63 -9.08
CA TYR A 78 -6.26 -8.68 -10.29
C TYR A 78 -4.89 -9.30 -10.02
N CYS A 79 -4.37 -9.97 -11.03
CA CYS A 79 -2.97 -10.39 -11.10
C CYS A 79 -2.34 -9.73 -12.33
N LEU A 80 -1.39 -8.82 -12.11
CA LEU A 80 -0.68 -8.10 -13.16
C LEU A 80 0.67 -8.75 -13.40
N GLY A 81 0.96 -9.15 -14.64
CA GLY A 81 2.19 -9.85 -15.01
C GLY A 81 1.96 -11.34 -15.25
N SER A 82 3.05 -12.14 -15.17
CA SER A 82 2.97 -13.57 -15.41
C SER A 82 2.91 -14.33 -14.09
N VAL A 83 1.83 -15.07 -13.87
CA VAL A 83 1.61 -15.87 -12.64
C VAL A 83 2.77 -16.83 -12.36
N ASN A 84 3.41 -17.34 -13.42
CA ASN A 84 4.53 -18.28 -13.31
C ASN A 84 5.90 -17.58 -13.15
N ARG A 85 5.92 -16.25 -13.04
CA ARG A 85 7.13 -15.43 -12.85
C ARG A 85 6.83 -14.32 -11.82
N ASP A 86 7.34 -13.14 -12.07
CA ASP A 86 7.00 -11.95 -11.31
C ASP A 86 5.60 -11.47 -11.69
N CYS A 87 4.75 -11.41 -10.68
CA CYS A 87 3.42 -10.82 -10.78
C CYS A 87 3.14 -9.96 -9.55
N TRP A 88 2.19 -9.04 -9.73
CA TRP A 88 1.71 -8.16 -8.69
C TRP A 88 0.22 -8.37 -8.51
N PHE A 89 -0.18 -8.67 -7.28
CA PHE A 89 -1.56 -8.90 -6.89
C PHE A 89 -2.16 -7.60 -6.38
N LEU A 90 -3.40 -7.34 -6.77
CA LEU A 90 -4.16 -6.17 -6.36
C LEU A 90 -5.59 -6.56 -6.08
N TYR A 91 -6.05 -6.26 -4.88
CA TYR A 91 -7.46 -6.15 -4.54
C TYR A 91 -7.82 -4.67 -4.43
N THR A 92 -8.93 -4.26 -5.04
CA THR A 92 -9.37 -2.87 -4.98
C THR A 92 -10.88 -2.75 -4.93
N LEU A 93 -11.33 -1.67 -4.28
CA LEU A 93 -12.70 -1.20 -4.23
C LEU A 93 -12.69 0.29 -4.60
N SER A 94 -13.59 0.72 -5.47
CA SER A 94 -13.82 2.14 -5.75
C SER A 94 -15.33 2.39 -5.88
N ARG A 95 -15.91 3.08 -4.91
CA ARG A 95 -17.35 3.37 -4.88
C ARG A 95 -17.73 4.56 -5.79
N GLY A 96 -16.75 5.37 -6.21
CA GLY A 96 -16.94 6.54 -7.06
C GLY A 96 -17.10 6.24 -8.56
N GLY A 97 -16.62 5.08 -9.04
CA GLY A 97 -16.66 4.72 -10.46
C GLY A 97 -17.97 4.07 -10.93
N GLU A 98 -18.63 3.28 -10.08
CA GLU A 98 -19.79 2.48 -10.50
C GLU A 98 -21.13 3.25 -10.54
N ALA A 99 -21.24 4.38 -9.83
CA ALA A 99 -22.38 5.28 -9.99
C ALA A 99 -22.51 5.77 -11.46
N LEU A 100 -21.40 5.81 -12.19
CA LEU A 100 -21.37 6.18 -13.61
C LEU A 100 -21.77 5.03 -14.55
N GLN A 101 -21.56 3.77 -14.16
CA GLN A 101 -21.80 2.61 -15.04
C GLN A 101 -23.17 1.96 -14.82
N ARG A 102 -23.74 2.04 -13.61
CA ARG A 102 -25.11 1.54 -13.34
C ARG A 102 -26.21 2.41 -13.97
N HIS A 103 -25.91 3.66 -14.37
CA HIS A 103 -26.87 4.58 -15.01
C HIS A 103 -27.22 4.26 -16.48
N PHE A 104 -26.56 3.29 -17.12
CA PHE A 104 -26.89 2.88 -18.49
C PHE A 104 -27.72 1.58 -18.59
N GLY A 105 -28.09 0.96 -17.46
CA GLY A 105 -28.66 -0.39 -17.45
C GLY A 105 -30.13 -0.54 -17.02
N THR A 106 -30.65 0.24 -16.06
CA THR A 106 -31.96 -0.06 -15.47
C THR A 106 -32.72 1.18 -14.98
N LEU A 107 -33.96 1.28 -15.47
CA LEU A 107 -35.11 2.09 -15.06
C LEU A 107 -34.90 3.12 -13.94
N ILE A 108 -34.94 4.38 -14.37
CA ILE A 108 -34.88 5.63 -13.62
C ILE A 108 -35.95 5.70 -12.52
N GLN A 109 -35.53 5.68 -11.24
CA GLN A 109 -36.18 6.47 -10.19
C GLN A 109 -35.24 7.63 -9.83
N GLN A 110 -35.66 8.84 -10.21
CA GLN A 110 -34.91 10.08 -10.06
C GLN A 110 -34.82 10.47 -8.57
N ARG A 111 -33.74 10.12 -7.90
CA ARG A 111 -33.21 10.96 -6.81
C ARG A 111 -32.26 11.97 -7.44
N PRO A 112 -32.33 13.27 -7.10
CA PRO A 112 -31.35 14.24 -7.58
C PRO A 112 -30.00 13.88 -6.95
N VAL A 113 -29.14 13.20 -7.73
CA VAL A 113 -27.74 12.98 -7.36
C VAL A 113 -27.04 14.31 -7.56
N ALA A 114 -26.54 14.90 -6.47
CA ALA A 114 -25.71 16.09 -6.55
C ALA A 114 -24.54 15.84 -7.54
N PRO A 115 -24.05 16.85 -8.27
CA PRO A 115 -22.92 16.67 -9.16
C PRO A 115 -21.75 16.08 -8.36
N ILE A 116 -21.29 14.89 -8.76
CA ILE A 116 -20.11 14.26 -8.18
C ILE A 116 -18.94 15.15 -8.59
N ALA A 117 -18.30 15.79 -7.61
CA ALA A 117 -17.08 16.55 -7.86
C ALA A 117 -16.04 15.62 -8.50
N PRO A 118 -15.21 16.09 -9.45
CA PRO A 118 -14.14 15.27 -9.99
C PRO A 118 -13.23 14.81 -8.83
N PRO A 119 -12.73 13.57 -8.87
CA PRO A 119 -11.83 13.08 -7.84
C PRO A 119 -10.58 13.96 -7.76
N ASP A 120 -10.04 14.10 -6.55
CA ASP A 120 -8.76 14.79 -6.33
C ASP A 120 -7.66 14.08 -7.17
N PRO A 121 -6.74 14.82 -7.82
CA PRO A 121 -5.66 14.18 -8.57
C PRO A 121 -4.73 13.44 -7.61
N ASP A 122 -4.62 12.12 -7.78
CA ASP A 122 -3.73 11.25 -7.00
C ASP A 122 -2.96 10.30 -7.91
N GLN A 123 -1.71 10.02 -7.53
CA GLN A 123 -0.85 9.07 -8.24
C GLN A 123 0.10 8.38 -7.27
N THR A 124 0.32 7.09 -7.51
CA THR A 124 1.27 6.27 -6.74
C THR A 124 2.20 5.54 -7.69
N ILE A 125 3.50 5.56 -7.40
CA ILE A 125 4.53 4.79 -8.09
C ILE A 125 5.21 3.83 -7.11
N GLU A 126 5.33 2.57 -7.49
CA GLU A 126 6.12 1.58 -6.75
C GLU A 126 7.22 1.00 -7.65
N ILE A 127 8.46 1.04 -7.17
CA ILE A 127 9.61 0.41 -7.81
C ILE A 127 10.08 -0.72 -6.89
N LEU A 128 9.87 -1.96 -7.34
CA LEU A 128 10.18 -3.17 -6.59
C LEU A 128 11.40 -3.85 -7.20
N MET A 129 12.50 -3.89 -6.46
CA MET A 129 13.81 -4.32 -6.97
C MET A 129 14.28 -5.60 -6.27
N THR A 130 14.94 -6.47 -7.03
CA THR A 130 15.60 -7.68 -6.55
C THR A 130 16.96 -7.82 -7.22
N GLU A 131 17.84 -8.67 -6.67
CA GLU A 131 19.18 -8.92 -7.25
C GLU A 131 20.02 -7.64 -7.37
N MET A 132 19.93 -6.79 -6.35
CA MET A 132 20.68 -5.56 -6.24
C MET A 132 22.20 -5.82 -6.15
N ASP A 133 23.00 -4.88 -6.63
CA ASP A 133 24.46 -4.94 -6.57
C ASP A 133 24.95 -5.11 -5.11
N PRO A 134 25.73 -6.17 -4.80
CA PRO A 134 26.23 -6.41 -3.45
C PRO A 134 27.05 -5.25 -2.85
N GLN A 135 27.81 -4.52 -3.67
CA GLN A 135 28.60 -3.37 -3.21
C GLN A 135 27.69 -2.20 -2.79
N VAL A 136 26.58 -2.01 -3.49
CA VAL A 136 25.57 -1.00 -3.11
C VAL A 136 24.83 -1.44 -1.87
N MET A 137 24.49 -2.74 -1.75
CA MET A 137 23.77 -3.28 -0.59
C MET A 137 24.58 -3.22 0.71
N ALA A 138 25.92 -3.29 0.62
CA ALA A 138 26.82 -3.18 1.76
C ALA A 138 26.58 -1.89 2.57
N ILE A 139 26.29 -0.77 1.88
CA ILE A 139 26.01 0.55 2.50
C ILE A 139 24.93 0.46 3.59
N PHE A 140 23.95 -0.44 3.46
CA PHE A 140 22.82 -0.58 4.38
C PHE A 140 23.08 -1.56 5.52
N SER A 141 24.35 -1.76 5.90
CA SER A 141 24.80 -2.55 7.04
C SER A 141 25.36 -1.66 8.16
N LYS A 142 25.40 -2.18 9.39
CA LYS A 142 26.11 -1.54 10.51
C LYS A 142 27.64 -1.65 10.39
N GLU A 143 28.14 -2.48 9.47
CA GLU A 143 29.56 -2.62 9.19
C GLU A 143 30.05 -1.46 8.31
N ASP A 144 29.26 -1.03 7.33
CA ASP A 144 29.63 0.02 6.37
C ASP A 144 29.07 1.41 6.68
N SER A 145 28.00 1.49 7.48
CA SER A 145 27.38 2.76 7.89
C SER A 145 27.16 2.80 9.40
N MET A 146 27.63 3.86 10.05
CA MET A 146 27.48 4.03 11.50
C MET A 146 26.02 4.25 11.88
N ASN A 147 25.28 5.01 11.07
CA ASN A 147 23.89 5.38 11.32
C ASN A 147 23.09 5.55 10.02
N ALA A 148 21.79 5.77 10.17
CA ALA A 148 20.85 5.89 9.06
C ALA A 148 21.16 7.10 8.16
N LYS A 149 21.48 8.25 8.75
CA LYS A 149 21.86 9.45 8.01
C LYS A 149 23.07 9.21 7.09
N GLU A 150 24.10 8.54 7.59
CA GLU A 150 25.27 8.19 6.77
C GLU A 150 24.91 7.26 5.61
N ALA A 151 24.07 6.24 5.85
CA ALA A 151 23.58 5.35 4.79
C ALA A 151 22.77 6.13 3.73
N THR A 152 21.93 7.07 4.15
CA THR A 152 21.15 7.97 3.28
C THR A 152 22.04 8.83 2.39
N GLU A 153 23.11 9.41 2.96
CA GLU A 153 24.07 10.25 2.25
C GLU A 153 24.93 9.44 1.28
N LYS A 154 25.53 8.33 1.73
CA LYS A 154 26.41 7.45 0.93
C LYS A 154 25.69 6.81 -0.26
N SER A 155 24.46 6.36 -0.06
CA SER A 155 23.65 5.74 -1.12
C SER A 155 23.10 6.74 -2.14
N GLY A 156 23.10 8.03 -1.82
CA GLY A 156 22.50 9.08 -2.65
C GLY A 156 20.98 9.13 -2.61
N ILE A 157 20.31 8.38 -1.71
CA ILE A 157 18.84 8.34 -1.58
C ILE A 157 18.25 9.75 -1.42
N GLN A 158 18.91 10.63 -0.66
CA GLN A 158 18.49 12.01 -0.45
C GLN A 158 18.38 12.85 -1.74
N ASN A 159 19.00 12.41 -2.84
CA ASN A 159 18.99 13.11 -4.11
C ASN A 159 17.92 12.59 -5.09
N ILE A 160 17.22 11.49 -4.77
CA ILE A 160 16.18 10.92 -5.64
C ILE A 160 15.01 11.90 -5.80
N LEU A 161 14.56 12.47 -4.67
CA LEU A 161 13.57 13.55 -4.62
C LEU A 161 14.11 14.67 -3.71
N PRO A 162 14.78 15.68 -4.28
CA PRO A 162 15.35 16.78 -3.50
C PRO A 162 14.28 17.56 -2.71
N GLY A 163 14.64 18.03 -1.51
CA GLY A 163 13.77 18.86 -0.68
C GLY A 163 12.81 18.10 0.25
N MET A 164 12.87 16.77 0.26
CA MET A 164 12.11 15.95 1.20
C MET A 164 12.67 16.03 2.62
N LYS A 165 11.80 16.12 3.63
CA LYS A 165 12.17 15.86 5.03
C LYS A 165 12.21 14.35 5.24
N ILE A 166 13.39 13.84 5.54
CA ILE A 166 13.66 12.42 5.70
C ILE A 166 13.65 12.04 7.19
N ASP A 167 12.98 10.93 7.49
CA ASP A 167 13.08 10.18 8.75
C ASP A 167 13.56 8.77 8.42
N ASP A 168 14.79 8.45 8.80
CA ASP A 168 15.50 7.24 8.40
C ASP A 168 15.91 6.37 9.60
N TYR A 169 16.09 5.07 9.35
CA TYR A 169 16.50 4.11 10.35
C TYR A 169 17.37 3.00 9.74
N LEU A 170 18.46 2.67 10.44
CA LEU A 170 19.41 1.62 10.08
C LEU A 170 19.33 0.50 11.12
N PHE A 171 18.81 -0.65 10.69
CA PHE A 171 18.61 -1.85 11.49
C PHE A 171 19.94 -2.59 11.74
N ALA A 172 19.93 -3.49 12.72
CA ALA A 172 21.06 -4.35 13.06
C ALA A 172 20.74 -5.82 12.74
N PRO A 173 21.69 -6.60 12.19
CA PRO A 173 23.02 -6.17 11.74
C PRO A 173 22.99 -5.37 10.42
N CYS A 174 21.92 -5.51 9.64
CA CYS A 174 21.72 -4.79 8.38
C CYS A 174 20.23 -4.53 8.13
N GLY A 175 19.97 -3.70 7.13
CA GLY A 175 18.64 -3.27 6.73
C GLY A 175 18.46 -1.78 6.98
N TYR A 176 17.70 -1.13 6.10
CA TYR A 176 17.45 0.30 6.16
C TYR A 176 16.00 0.58 5.77
N SER A 177 15.39 1.58 6.40
CA SER A 177 14.09 2.11 6.01
C SER A 177 14.09 3.62 6.17
N MET A 178 13.32 4.30 5.33
CA MET A 178 13.09 5.73 5.48
C MET A 178 11.70 6.12 5.01
N ASN A 179 11.19 7.22 5.56
CA ASN A 179 10.07 7.96 5.02
C ASN A 179 10.57 9.34 4.58
N GLY A 180 10.09 9.82 3.44
CA GLY A 180 10.26 11.20 3.01
C GLY A 180 8.91 11.90 2.93
N ILE A 181 8.83 13.14 3.41
CA ILE A 181 7.66 14.01 3.20
C ILE A 181 8.09 15.39 2.69
N SER A 182 7.38 15.94 1.71
CA SER A 182 7.49 17.36 1.33
C SER A 182 6.35 18.15 1.97
N LYS A 183 6.54 19.46 2.12
CA LYS A 183 5.39 20.35 2.32
C LYS A 183 4.70 20.51 0.95
N ASN A 184 3.37 20.50 0.97
CA ASN A 184 2.58 20.97 -0.16
C ASN A 184 2.78 22.48 -0.36
#